data_AF-A0AAD6ABZ4-F1
#
_entry.id   AF-A0AAD6ABZ4-F1
#
_cell.length_a   1.000
_cell.length_b   1.000
_cell.length_c   1.000
_cell.angle_alpha   90.00
_cell.angle_beta   90.00
_cell.angle_gamma   90.00
#
_symmetry.space_group_name_H-M   'P 1'
#
loop_
_entity.id
_entity.type
_entity.pdbx_description
1 polymer ?
#
loop_
_entity_poly.entity_id
_entity_poly.type
_entity_poly.pdbx_seq_one_letter_code
_entity_poly.pdbx_strand_id
1 'polypeptide(L)'
;MQERSKGALVRARFTKLQDIDTPTAFFFSLEKSVVKRKQMLCLRLPEGKVTTEPAEMRKHAVDFYTDLFKADECDVDSAEELLQGLPQLSSEEQNTLSSELTFDELTAAVSQMASGKAPGIDGLSSDFFKHFWSLMGQDICYVFKECFEEGMLPASSRRAVLSLLPKKGDLTSLKKQETSGSFIPPVVVSAYADDINIIIQGHTDVQELKESLALYEKASSARVNWGKSEAV
;
A
#
# COMPACT_ATOMS: atom_id res chain seq x y z
N MET A 1 -3.34 5.61 -36.42
CA MET A 1 -4.44 4.75 -35.92
C MET A 1 -3.90 3.54 -35.15
N GLN A 2 -2.92 2.81 -35.70
CA GLN A 2 -2.29 1.64 -35.05
C GLN A 2 -1.61 1.91 -33.70
N GLU A 3 -0.99 3.08 -33.52
CA GLU A 3 -0.30 3.44 -32.28
C GLU A 3 -1.28 3.72 -31.13
N ARG A 4 -2.41 4.38 -31.45
CA ARG A 4 -3.50 4.67 -30.50
C ARG A 4 -4.19 3.39 -30.04
N SER A 5 -4.36 2.41 -30.92
CA SER A 5 -4.91 1.10 -30.58
C SER A 5 -3.96 0.26 -29.72
N LYS A 6 -2.64 0.31 -29.96
CA LYS A 6 -1.64 -0.35 -29.11
C LYS A 6 -1.69 0.20 -27.67
N GLY A 7 -1.79 1.52 -27.52
CA GLY A 7 -1.95 2.14 -26.19
C GLY A 7 -3.24 1.73 -25.48
N ALA A 8 -4.36 1.65 -26.20
CA ALA A 8 -5.65 1.24 -25.65
C ALA A 8 -5.64 -0.22 -25.16
N LEU A 9 -4.97 -1.12 -25.90
CA LEU A 9 -4.79 -2.54 -25.54
C LEU A 9 -4.02 -2.73 -24.23
N VAL A 10 -2.89 -2.04 -24.08
CA VAL A 10 -2.08 -2.07 -22.84
C VAL A 10 -2.91 -1.58 -21.65
N ARG A 11 -3.66 -0.47 -21.83
CA ARG A 11 -4.52 0.09 -20.77
C ARG A 11 -5.73 -0.79 -20.41
N ALA A 12 -6.18 -1.63 -21.33
CA ALA A 12 -7.26 -2.59 -21.12
C ALA A 12 -6.81 -3.90 -20.43
N ARG A 13 -5.49 -4.10 -20.20
CA ARG A 13 -4.88 -5.27 -19.53
C ARG A 13 -5.22 -6.63 -20.18
N PHE A 14 -5.10 -6.74 -21.51
CA PHE A 14 -5.22 -8.03 -22.20
C PHE A 14 -3.85 -8.66 -22.46
N THR A 15 -3.72 -9.97 -22.19
CA THR A 15 -2.44 -10.70 -22.14
C THR A 15 -2.13 -11.53 -23.40
N LYS A 16 -3.11 -11.72 -24.31
CA LYS A 16 -2.93 -12.62 -25.46
C LYS A 16 -2.94 -11.83 -26.77
N LEU A 17 -1.80 -11.89 -27.46
CA LEU A 17 -1.53 -11.29 -28.76
C LEU A 17 -2.29 -11.97 -29.93
N GLN A 18 -3.06 -13.02 -29.62
CA GLN A 18 -3.62 -13.97 -30.59
C GLN A 18 -4.96 -13.49 -31.19
N ASP A 19 -5.61 -12.51 -30.55
CA ASP A 19 -6.92 -11.97 -30.96
C ASP A 19 -6.78 -10.69 -31.82
N ILE A 20 -5.61 -10.44 -32.43
CA ILE A 20 -5.14 -9.08 -32.82
C ILE A 20 -5.57 -8.55 -34.19
N ASP A 21 -6.45 -9.21 -34.94
CA ASP A 21 -6.62 -8.80 -36.35
C ASP A 21 -7.38 -7.49 -36.63
N THR A 22 -8.03 -6.81 -35.68
CA THR A 22 -8.57 -5.46 -35.97
C THR A 22 -8.84 -4.58 -34.73
N PRO A 23 -8.42 -3.30 -34.72
CA PRO A 23 -8.84 -2.33 -33.70
C PRO A 23 -10.34 -2.00 -33.87
N THR A 24 -11.19 -2.76 -33.20
CA THR A 24 -12.65 -2.60 -33.21
C THR A 24 -13.13 -1.54 -32.21
N ALA A 25 -14.30 -0.95 -32.50
CA ALA A 25 -15.01 -0.02 -31.60
C ALA A 25 -15.21 -0.60 -30.18
N PHE A 26 -15.27 -1.93 -30.09
CA PHE A 26 -15.28 -2.69 -28.85
C PHE A 26 -14.13 -2.30 -27.90
N PHE A 27 -12.89 -2.23 -28.36
CA PHE A 27 -11.73 -1.92 -27.51
C PHE A 27 -11.77 -0.49 -26.97
N PHE A 28 -12.12 0.48 -27.82
CA PHE A 28 -12.29 1.86 -27.38
C PHE A 28 -13.45 2.00 -26.39
N SER A 29 -14.50 1.18 -26.52
CA SER A 29 -15.59 1.13 -25.54
C SER A 29 -15.14 0.53 -24.20
N LEU A 30 -14.28 -0.48 -24.24
CA LEU A 30 -13.71 -1.10 -23.04
C LEU A 30 -12.76 -0.14 -22.31
N GLU A 31 -11.89 0.55 -23.06
CA GLU A 31 -11.02 1.60 -22.52
C GLU A 31 -11.86 2.71 -21.87
N LYS A 32 -12.90 3.21 -22.56
CA LYS A 32 -13.85 4.18 -22.00
C LYS A 32 -14.51 3.68 -20.72
N SER A 33 -14.92 2.40 -20.68
CA SER A 33 -15.50 1.79 -19.47
C SER A 33 -14.49 1.64 -18.33
N VAL A 34 -13.23 1.32 -18.62
CA VAL A 34 -12.14 1.29 -17.62
C VAL A 34 -11.88 2.69 -17.07
N VAL A 35 -11.77 3.69 -17.94
CA VAL A 35 -11.59 5.10 -17.56
C VAL A 35 -12.75 5.57 -16.69
N LYS A 36 -14.00 5.31 -17.11
CA LYS A 36 -15.20 5.67 -16.36
C LYS A 36 -15.25 5.03 -14.96
N ARG A 37 -14.79 3.78 -14.82
CA ARG A 37 -14.70 3.09 -13.52
C ARG A 37 -13.62 3.66 -12.58
N LYS A 38 -12.60 4.32 -13.12
CA LYS A 38 -11.50 4.93 -12.34
C LYS A 38 -11.76 6.40 -11.99
N GLN A 39 -12.85 6.98 -12.49
CA GLN A 39 -13.22 8.36 -12.21
C GLN A 39 -14.15 8.42 -11.01
N MET A 40 -13.83 9.32 -10.08
CA MET A 40 -14.79 9.76 -9.08
C MET A 40 -15.74 10.75 -9.77
N LEU A 41 -16.99 10.36 -9.95
CA LEU A 41 -17.98 11.18 -10.67
C LEU A 41 -18.68 12.17 -9.73
N CYS A 42 -18.80 11.82 -8.45
CA CYS A 42 -19.42 12.66 -7.44
C CYS A 42 -18.92 12.28 -6.04
N LEU A 43 -19.07 13.19 -5.09
CA LEU A 43 -18.81 12.98 -3.67
C LEU A 43 -19.99 13.48 -2.84
N ARG A 44 -20.26 12.77 -1.74
CA ARG A 44 -21.20 13.18 -0.70
C ARG A 44 -20.46 14.01 0.35
N LEU A 45 -20.90 15.25 0.53
CA LEU A 45 -20.41 16.19 1.53
C LEU A 45 -20.98 15.88 2.93
N PRO A 46 -20.41 16.43 4.02
CA PRO A 46 -20.84 16.17 5.39
C PRO A 46 -22.32 16.49 5.66
N GLU A 47 -22.89 17.46 4.94
CA GLU A 47 -24.29 17.88 5.04
C GLU A 47 -25.26 16.93 4.29
N GLY A 48 -24.76 15.82 3.76
CA GLY A 48 -25.52 14.85 2.96
C GLY A 48 -25.75 15.27 1.51
N LYS A 49 -25.29 16.46 1.12
CA LYS A 49 -25.34 16.96 -0.27
C LYS A 49 -24.36 16.19 -1.15
N VAL A 50 -24.79 15.76 -2.33
CA VAL A 50 -23.90 15.18 -3.35
C VAL A 50 -23.45 16.28 -4.31
N THR A 51 -22.14 16.39 -4.52
CA THR A 51 -21.52 17.31 -5.49
C THR A 51 -20.86 16.54 -6.62
N THR A 52 -20.93 17.10 -7.83
CA THR A 52 -20.24 16.64 -9.05
C THR A 52 -19.19 17.64 -9.51
N GLU A 53 -19.06 18.78 -8.81
CA GLU A 53 -18.17 19.87 -9.18
C GLU A 53 -16.72 19.53 -8.79
N PRO A 54 -15.78 19.43 -9.74
CA PRO A 54 -14.41 18.98 -9.45
C PRO A 54 -13.68 19.83 -8.40
N ALA A 55 -13.94 21.14 -8.33
CA ALA A 55 -13.33 22.00 -7.34
C ALA A 55 -13.81 21.68 -5.91
N GLU A 56 -15.12 21.49 -5.72
CA GLU A 56 -15.70 21.11 -4.43
C GLU A 56 -15.26 19.71 -4.01
N MET A 57 -15.25 18.77 -4.95
CA MET A 57 -14.79 17.40 -4.70
C MET A 57 -13.33 17.34 -4.23
N ARG A 58 -12.44 18.11 -4.89
CA ARG A 58 -11.03 18.20 -4.48
C ARG A 58 -10.88 18.81 -3.09
N LYS A 59 -11.57 19.92 -2.83
CA LYS A 59 -11.52 20.58 -1.52
C LYS A 59 -11.99 19.62 -0.42
N HIS A 60 -13.13 18.96 -0.62
CA HIS A 60 -13.65 18.00 0.36
C HIS A 60 -12.69 16.83 0.59
N ALA A 61 -12.06 16.30 -0.46
CA ALA A 61 -11.06 15.23 -0.33
C ALA A 61 -9.82 15.70 0.45
N VAL A 62 -9.32 16.91 0.21
CA VAL A 62 -8.20 17.50 0.95
C VAL A 62 -8.57 17.67 2.41
N ASP A 63 -9.71 18.29 2.71
CA ASP A 63 -10.17 18.53 4.07
C ASP A 63 -10.34 17.20 4.82
N PHE A 64 -10.98 16.21 4.19
CA PHE A 64 -11.20 14.89 4.76
C PHE A 64 -9.88 14.16 5.09
N TYR A 65 -8.92 14.09 4.16
CA TYR A 65 -7.67 13.39 4.41
C TYR A 65 -6.72 14.17 5.31
N THR A 66 -6.81 15.50 5.33
CA THR A 66 -6.07 16.33 6.29
C THR A 66 -6.53 16.05 7.71
N ASP A 67 -7.84 15.92 7.91
CA ASP A 67 -8.42 15.55 9.21
C ASP A 67 -8.10 14.08 9.57
N LEU A 68 -8.27 13.15 8.63
CA LEU A 68 -8.02 11.71 8.85
C LEU A 68 -6.57 11.39 9.21
N PHE A 69 -5.61 12.07 8.58
CA PHE A 69 -4.17 11.88 8.84
C PHE A 69 -3.59 12.95 9.76
N LYS A 70 -4.45 13.73 10.41
CA LYS A 70 -4.01 14.64 11.47
C LYS A 70 -3.42 13.80 12.59
N ALA A 71 -2.27 14.21 13.12
CA ALA A 71 -1.73 13.58 14.32
C ALA A 71 -2.71 13.79 15.47
N ASP A 72 -3.14 12.70 16.09
CA ASP A 72 -3.85 12.74 17.36
C ASP A 72 -2.91 13.24 18.46
N GLU A 73 -3.49 13.87 19.48
CA GLU A 73 -2.74 14.22 20.68
C GLU A 73 -2.30 12.93 21.38
N CYS A 74 -0.99 12.73 21.47
CA CYS A 74 -0.38 11.60 22.14
C CYS A 74 0.24 12.08 23.44
N ASP A 75 -0.17 11.48 24.56
CA ASP A 75 0.48 11.71 25.84
C ASP A 75 1.87 11.07 25.82
N VAL A 76 2.90 11.90 25.98
CA VAL A 76 4.30 11.48 25.85
C VAL A 76 4.66 10.48 26.96
N ASP A 77 4.15 10.69 28.17
CA ASP A 77 4.40 9.82 29.31
C ASP A 77 3.83 8.41 29.06
N SER A 78 2.58 8.33 28.57
CA SER A 78 1.96 7.05 28.18
C SER A 78 2.69 6.35 27.03
N ALA A 79 3.23 7.10 26.07
CA ALA A 79 4.01 6.55 24.97
C ALA A 79 5.35 5.99 25.46
N GLU A 80 6.05 6.70 26.33
CA GLU A 80 7.30 6.25 26.94
C GLU A 80 7.10 5.01 27.80
N GLU A 81 6.01 4.96 28.60
CA GLU A 81 5.65 3.77 29.38
C GLU A 81 5.40 2.56 28.47
N LEU A 82 4.68 2.73 27.36
CA LEU A 82 4.40 1.64 26.40
C LEU A 82 5.67 1.16 25.69
N LEU A 83 6.61 2.05 25.41
CA LEU A 83 7.89 1.71 24.78
C LEU A 83 8.90 1.12 25.76
N GLN A 84 8.65 1.22 27.07
CA GLN A 84 9.54 0.74 28.11
C GLN A 84 9.67 -0.79 28.04
N GLY A 85 10.92 -1.27 28.02
CA GLY A 85 11.21 -2.72 27.99
C GLY A 85 11.12 -3.37 26.61
N LEU A 86 10.82 -2.61 25.55
CA LEU A 86 10.97 -3.10 24.19
C LEU A 86 12.46 -3.33 23.86
N PRO A 87 12.79 -4.34 23.03
CA PRO A 87 14.15 -4.56 22.55
C PRO A 87 14.70 -3.30 21.89
N GLN A 88 15.86 -2.85 22.35
CA GLN A 88 16.58 -1.74 21.74
C GLN A 88 17.71 -2.28 20.87
N LEU A 89 17.99 -1.59 19.77
CA LEU A 89 19.13 -1.89 18.92
C LEU A 89 20.42 -1.74 19.73
N SER A 90 21.30 -2.72 19.63
CA SER A 90 22.66 -2.63 20.13
C SER A 90 23.42 -1.50 19.44
N SER A 91 24.48 -0.99 20.06
CA SER A 91 25.32 0.05 19.45
C SER A 91 25.92 -0.40 18.11
N GLU A 92 26.20 -1.69 17.95
CA GLU A 92 26.69 -2.27 16.70
C GLU A 92 25.64 -2.22 15.58
N GLU A 93 24.39 -2.59 15.88
CA GLU A 93 23.29 -2.51 14.93
C GLU A 93 22.97 -1.06 14.54
N GLN A 94 22.99 -0.14 15.50
CA GLN A 94 22.78 1.29 15.22
C GLN A 94 23.87 1.84 14.29
N ASN A 95 25.14 1.50 14.54
CA ASN A 95 26.24 1.90 13.68
C ASN A 95 26.13 1.29 12.28
N THR A 96 25.66 0.05 12.18
CA THR A 96 25.45 -0.63 10.90
C THR A 96 24.34 0.06 10.10
N LEU A 97 23.19 0.34 10.73
CA LEU A 97 22.06 1.02 10.08
C LEU A 97 22.36 2.48 9.71
N SER A 98 23.30 3.11 10.41
CA SER A 98 23.74 4.48 10.16
C SER A 98 24.94 4.55 9.21
N SER A 99 25.42 3.42 8.70
CA SER A 99 26.55 3.36 7.79
C SER A 99 26.15 3.83 6.38
N GLU A 100 27.17 4.15 5.56
CA GLU A 100 26.92 4.59 4.19
C GLU A 100 26.31 3.47 3.34
N LEU A 101 25.29 3.83 2.55
CA LEU A 101 24.66 2.92 1.60
C LEU A 101 25.68 2.34 0.61
N THR A 102 25.76 1.02 0.54
CA THR A 102 26.69 0.33 -0.36
C THR A 102 26.03 -0.10 -1.67
N PHE A 103 26.85 -0.30 -2.71
CA PHE A 103 26.38 -0.84 -3.98
C PHE A 103 25.87 -2.29 -3.85
N ASP A 104 26.48 -3.08 -2.97
CA ASP A 104 26.10 -4.47 -2.75
C ASP A 104 24.73 -4.57 -2.06
N GLU A 105 24.44 -3.70 -1.09
CA GLU A 105 23.12 -3.60 -0.47
C GLU A 105 22.04 -3.24 -1.50
N LEU A 106 22.30 -2.24 -2.35
CA LEU A 106 21.37 -1.88 -3.42
C LEU A 106 21.18 -3.01 -4.42
N THR A 107 22.26 -3.71 -4.78
CA THR A 107 22.22 -4.86 -5.69
C THR A 107 21.38 -5.99 -5.11
N ALA A 108 21.55 -6.30 -3.82
CA ALA A 108 20.75 -7.28 -3.11
C ALA A 108 19.28 -6.85 -3.05
N ALA A 109 19.00 -5.58 -2.76
CA ALA A 109 17.65 -5.03 -2.71
C ALA A 109 16.93 -5.15 -4.06
N VAL A 110 17.57 -4.74 -5.16
CA VAL A 110 17.00 -4.83 -6.51
C VAL A 110 16.73 -6.28 -6.91
N SER A 111 17.64 -7.19 -6.56
CA SER A 111 17.47 -8.62 -6.84
C SER A 111 16.24 -9.22 -6.13
N GLN A 112 15.96 -8.76 -4.90
CA GLN A 112 14.84 -9.20 -4.06
C GLN A 112 13.49 -8.56 -4.42
N MET A 113 13.45 -7.52 -5.26
CA MET A 113 12.19 -6.89 -5.67
C MET A 113 11.25 -7.90 -6.33
N ALA A 114 9.96 -7.86 -6.02
CA ALA A 114 9.02 -8.76 -6.68
C ALA A 114 8.82 -8.37 -8.17
N SER A 115 8.80 -9.37 -9.06
CA SER A 115 8.53 -9.20 -10.50
C SER A 115 7.04 -8.98 -10.79
N GLY A 116 6.73 -8.40 -11.95
CA GLY A 116 5.33 -8.20 -12.39
C GLY A 116 4.53 -7.17 -11.58
N LYS A 117 5.21 -6.30 -10.81
CA LYS A 117 4.58 -5.17 -10.12
C LYS A 117 4.30 -4.04 -11.11
N ALA A 118 3.30 -3.21 -10.78
CA ALA A 118 2.94 -2.08 -11.63
C ALA A 118 4.10 -1.07 -11.68
N PRO A 119 4.48 -0.58 -12.86
CA PRO A 119 5.54 0.42 -12.99
C PRO A 119 5.11 1.79 -12.44
N GLY A 120 6.10 2.64 -12.20
CA GLY A 120 5.89 4.04 -11.83
C GLY A 120 5.36 4.90 -12.99
N ILE A 121 5.38 6.21 -12.81
CA ILE A 121 4.99 7.20 -13.84
C ILE A 121 5.91 7.13 -15.08
N ASP A 122 7.13 6.66 -14.89
CA ASP A 122 8.15 6.45 -15.92
C ASP A 122 7.91 5.19 -16.78
N GLY A 123 7.03 4.29 -16.34
CA GLY A 123 6.77 3.03 -17.02
C GLY A 123 7.84 1.96 -16.80
N LEU A 124 8.81 2.19 -15.92
CA LEU A 124 9.88 1.23 -15.62
C LEU A 124 9.43 0.30 -14.48
N SER A 125 9.41 -1.01 -14.75
CA SER A 125 9.05 -2.02 -13.76
C SER A 125 10.28 -2.51 -12.97
N SER A 126 10.07 -3.26 -11.89
CA SER A 126 11.15 -3.96 -11.17
C SER A 126 11.99 -4.84 -12.11
N ASP A 127 11.36 -5.46 -13.10
CA ASP A 127 12.03 -6.32 -14.09
C ASP A 127 13.00 -5.53 -14.98
N PHE A 128 12.68 -4.27 -15.29
CA PHE A 128 13.60 -3.38 -16.02
C PHE A 128 14.88 -3.15 -15.20
N PHE A 129 14.74 -2.77 -13.94
CA PHE A 129 15.90 -2.49 -13.07
C PHE A 129 16.74 -3.75 -12.85
N LYS A 130 16.11 -4.92 -12.64
CA LYS A 130 16.83 -6.20 -12.53
C LYS A 130 17.62 -6.53 -13.79
N HIS A 131 17.04 -6.32 -14.96
CA HIS A 131 17.68 -6.69 -16.23
C HIS A 131 18.83 -5.75 -16.61
N PHE A 132 18.66 -4.44 -16.38
CA PHE A 132 19.65 -3.42 -16.76
C PHE A 132 20.51 -2.95 -15.58
N TRP A 133 20.47 -3.63 -14.42
CA TRP A 133 21.20 -3.22 -13.22
C TRP A 133 22.70 -3.07 -13.47
N SER A 134 23.30 -3.96 -14.26
CA SER A 134 24.71 -3.91 -14.61
C SER A 134 25.11 -2.67 -15.43
N LEU A 135 24.15 -1.99 -16.06
CA LEU A 135 24.40 -0.79 -16.87
C LEU A 135 24.21 0.50 -16.07
N MET A 136 23.21 0.54 -15.17
CA MET A 136 22.77 1.79 -14.52
C MET A 136 22.85 1.75 -12.98
N GLY A 137 23.24 0.63 -12.39
CA GLY A 137 23.22 0.44 -10.94
C GLY A 137 24.18 1.40 -10.21
N GLN A 138 25.38 1.64 -10.76
CA GLN A 138 26.31 2.61 -10.16
C GLN A 138 25.74 4.02 -10.13
N ASP A 139 25.11 4.47 -11.22
CA ASP A 139 24.51 5.81 -11.29
C ASP A 139 23.37 5.95 -10.28
N ILE A 140 22.52 4.91 -10.15
CA ILE A 140 21.45 4.87 -9.16
C ILE A 140 22.02 4.91 -7.74
N CYS A 141 23.11 4.19 -7.46
CA CYS A 141 23.76 4.20 -6.16
C CYS A 141 24.30 5.58 -5.80
N TYR A 142 24.93 6.27 -6.75
CA TYR A 142 25.39 7.65 -6.55
C TYR A 142 24.23 8.59 -6.19
N VAL A 143 23.12 8.52 -6.93
CA VAL A 143 21.92 9.32 -6.65
C VAL A 143 21.38 9.05 -5.24
N PHE A 144 21.29 7.79 -4.83
CA PHE A 144 20.79 7.48 -3.48
C PHE A 144 21.74 7.95 -2.38
N LYS A 145 23.06 7.84 -2.56
CA LYS A 145 24.03 8.39 -1.61
C LYS A 145 23.83 9.89 -1.40
N GLU A 146 23.74 10.65 -2.49
CA GLU A 146 23.45 12.10 -2.43
C GLU A 146 22.11 12.37 -1.71
N CYS A 147 21.09 11.54 -1.94
CA CYS A 147 19.81 11.69 -1.24
C CYS A 147 19.91 11.47 0.28
N PHE A 148 20.75 10.54 0.72
CA PHE A 148 20.99 10.28 2.15
C PHE A 148 21.79 11.42 2.79
N GLU A 149 22.78 11.98 2.08
CA GLU A 149 23.57 13.12 2.53
C GLU A 149 22.73 14.40 2.65
N GLU A 150 21.93 14.71 1.63
CA GLU A 150 21.07 15.91 1.59
C GLU A 150 19.73 15.74 2.33
N GLY A 151 19.41 14.52 2.76
CA GLY A 151 18.14 14.19 3.40
C GLY A 151 16.90 14.38 2.50
N MET A 152 17.09 14.37 1.17
CA MET A 152 16.04 14.74 0.23
C MET A 152 16.11 13.96 -1.09
N LEU A 153 14.99 13.32 -1.47
CA LEU A 153 14.87 12.60 -2.74
C LEU A 153 14.82 13.54 -3.96
N PRO A 154 15.19 13.10 -5.18
CA PRO A 154 15.13 13.94 -6.37
C PRO A 154 13.70 14.33 -6.71
N ALA A 155 13.52 15.48 -7.37
CA ALA A 155 12.19 15.98 -7.72
C ALA A 155 11.36 14.98 -8.56
N SER A 156 12.01 14.17 -9.40
CA SER A 156 11.37 13.10 -10.18
C SER A 156 10.74 12.03 -9.28
N SER A 157 11.43 11.62 -8.22
CA SER A 157 11.01 10.59 -7.27
C SER A 157 9.96 11.06 -6.26
N ARG A 158 9.79 12.38 -6.10
CA ARG A 158 8.75 12.99 -5.25
C ARG A 158 7.41 13.18 -5.96
N ARG A 159 7.28 12.78 -7.23
CA ARG A 159 6.02 12.88 -7.98
C ARG A 159 5.22 11.59 -7.85
N ALA A 160 4.04 11.68 -7.23
CA ALA A 160 3.10 10.57 -7.14
C ALA A 160 2.02 10.65 -8.23
N VAL A 161 1.66 9.51 -8.82
CA VAL A 161 0.45 9.37 -9.63
C VAL A 161 -0.61 8.69 -8.79
N LEU A 162 -1.65 9.45 -8.44
CA LEU A 162 -2.78 8.93 -7.70
C LEU A 162 -3.76 8.27 -8.67
N SER A 163 -3.95 6.95 -8.52
CA SER A 163 -5.02 6.23 -9.19
C SER A 163 -6.06 5.82 -8.16
N LEU A 164 -7.32 6.15 -8.43
CA LEU A 164 -8.43 5.68 -7.60
C LEU A 164 -8.65 4.19 -7.84
N LEU A 165 -8.65 3.43 -6.75
CA LEU A 165 -9.00 2.02 -6.72
C LEU A 165 -10.31 1.89 -5.93
N PRO A 166 -11.48 1.97 -6.61
CA PRO A 166 -12.76 1.89 -5.92
C PRO A 166 -12.89 0.55 -5.21
N LYS A 167 -13.04 0.59 -3.88
CA LYS A 167 -13.40 -0.58 -3.07
C LYS A 167 -14.91 -0.83 -3.21
N LYS A 168 -15.37 -2.04 -2.91
CA LYS A 168 -16.81 -2.35 -2.87
C LYS A 168 -17.50 -1.45 -1.85
N GLY A 169 -18.64 -0.84 -2.20
CA GLY A 169 -19.39 0.08 -1.32
C GLY A 169 -19.94 1.30 -2.06
N ASP A 170 -20.41 2.29 -1.30
CA ASP A 170 -20.88 3.58 -1.84
C ASP A 170 -19.70 4.41 -2.36
N LEU A 171 -19.59 4.50 -3.69
CA LEU A 171 -18.54 5.26 -4.38
C LEU A 171 -18.67 6.78 -4.23
N THR A 172 -19.77 7.26 -3.65
CA THR A 172 -19.97 8.67 -3.32
C THR A 172 -19.38 9.04 -1.97
N SER A 173 -19.00 8.07 -1.14
CA SER A 173 -18.46 8.28 0.20
C SER A 173 -16.94 8.10 0.23
N LEU A 174 -16.24 9.03 0.88
CA LEU A 174 -14.82 8.87 1.23
C LEU A 174 -14.62 7.96 2.46
N LYS A 175 -15.64 7.85 3.32
CA LYS A 175 -15.62 6.94 4.48
C LYS A 175 -15.84 5.50 4.02
N LYS A 176 -15.03 4.59 4.55
CA LYS A 176 -15.33 3.15 4.56
C LYS A 176 -16.59 2.95 5.41
N GLN A 177 -17.64 2.38 4.84
CA GLN A 177 -18.75 1.89 5.66
C GLN A 177 -18.25 0.66 6.41
N GLU A 178 -17.93 0.83 7.69
CA GLU A 178 -17.94 -0.30 8.61
C GLU A 178 -19.40 -0.68 8.83
N THR A 179 -19.75 -1.92 8.51
CA THR A 179 -21.10 -2.46 8.69
C THR A 179 -21.54 -2.27 10.14
N SER A 180 -22.65 -1.55 10.30
CA SER A 180 -23.22 -1.16 11.59
C SER A 180 -23.49 -2.37 12.50
N GLY A 181 -22.86 -2.39 13.67
CA GLY A 181 -23.10 -3.40 14.71
C GLY A 181 -22.49 -3.00 16.07
N SER A 182 -23.29 -2.32 16.89
CA SER A 182 -23.08 -2.00 18.32
C SER A 182 -22.05 -0.91 18.69
N PHE A 183 -22.43 -0.16 19.73
CA PHE A 183 -21.95 1.16 20.13
C PHE A 183 -20.82 1.05 21.18
N ILE A 184 -19.73 0.41 20.80
CA ILE A 184 -18.42 0.53 21.45
C ILE A 184 -17.46 0.67 20.27
N PRO A 185 -16.66 1.75 20.15
CA PRO A 185 -15.61 1.76 19.13
C PRO A 185 -14.76 0.51 19.39
N PRO A 186 -14.71 -0.46 18.47
CA PRO A 186 -13.87 -1.62 18.67
C PRO A 186 -12.45 -1.11 18.86
N VAL A 187 -11.74 -1.63 19.86
CA VAL A 187 -10.30 -1.42 19.95
C VAL A 187 -9.74 -2.04 18.68
N VAL A 188 -9.45 -1.19 17.68
CA VAL A 188 -8.89 -1.62 16.40
C VAL A 188 -7.41 -1.85 16.66
N VAL A 189 -7.08 -3.06 17.12
CA VAL A 189 -5.70 -3.54 17.09
C VAL A 189 -5.38 -3.86 15.63
N SER A 190 -4.82 -2.90 14.90
CA SER A 190 -4.24 -3.16 13.59
C SER A 190 -2.89 -3.88 13.77
N ALA A 191 -2.94 -5.16 14.12
CA ALA A 191 -1.79 -6.04 14.03
C ALA A 191 -1.69 -6.53 12.58
N TYR A 192 -0.79 -5.93 11.79
CA TYR A 192 -0.38 -6.48 10.51
C TYR A 192 0.77 -7.45 10.76
N ALA A 193 0.45 -8.74 10.79
CA ALA A 193 1.44 -9.81 10.67
C ALA A 193 0.90 -10.79 9.63
N ASP A 194 1.59 -10.93 8.50
CA ASP A 194 1.20 -11.87 7.44
C ASP A 194 1.44 -13.33 7.89
N ASP A 195 2.45 -13.57 8.74
CA ASP A 195 2.77 -14.88 9.35
C ASP A 195 3.17 -14.71 10.84
N ILE A 196 2.56 -15.48 11.75
CA ILE A 196 2.86 -15.46 13.19
C ILE A 196 3.33 -16.86 13.62
N ASN A 197 4.55 -16.94 14.17
CA ASN A 197 5.07 -18.16 14.78
C ASN A 197 4.82 -18.14 16.30
N ILE A 198 4.17 -19.17 16.82
CA ILE A 198 3.82 -19.27 18.25
C ILE A 198 4.48 -20.51 18.83
N ILE A 199 5.32 -20.32 19.85
CA ILE A 199 6.01 -21.40 20.54
C ILE A 199 5.16 -21.80 21.74
N ILE A 200 4.74 -23.06 21.77
CA ILE A 200 3.88 -23.64 22.82
C ILE A 200 4.75 -24.59 23.64
N GLN A 201 4.90 -24.32 24.94
CA GLN A 201 5.72 -25.13 25.85
C GLN A 201 4.87 -26.14 26.64
N GLY A 202 3.56 -25.93 26.73
CA GLY A 202 2.66 -26.86 27.40
C GLY A 202 1.18 -26.70 27.04
N HIS A 203 0.34 -27.56 27.64
CA HIS A 203 -1.10 -27.57 27.40
C HIS A 203 -1.81 -26.29 27.91
N THR A 204 -1.22 -25.60 28.89
CA THR A 204 -1.72 -24.32 29.40
C THR A 204 -1.62 -23.22 28.33
N ASP A 205 -0.48 -23.13 27.64
CA ASP A 205 -0.26 -22.12 26.58
C ASP A 205 -1.22 -22.31 25.41
N VAL A 206 -1.60 -23.55 25.09
CA VAL A 206 -2.62 -23.84 24.07
C VAL A 206 -3.97 -23.24 24.46
N GLN A 207 -4.31 -23.31 25.75
CA GLN A 207 -5.57 -22.81 26.27
C GLN A 207 -5.57 -21.27 26.28
N GLU A 208 -4.50 -20.65 26.76
CA GLU A 208 -4.32 -19.19 26.75
C GLU A 208 -4.29 -18.63 25.32
N LEU A 209 -3.65 -19.33 24.39
CA LEU A 209 -3.64 -18.96 22.97
C LEU A 209 -5.05 -19.01 22.37
N LYS A 210 -5.82 -20.06 22.65
CA LYS A 210 -7.22 -20.17 22.18
C LYS A 210 -8.09 -19.06 22.74
N GLU A 211 -7.92 -18.73 24.01
CA GLU A 211 -8.67 -17.65 24.66
C GLU A 211 -8.28 -16.28 24.08
N SER A 212 -6.99 -16.05 23.86
CA SER A 212 -6.46 -14.82 23.25
C SER A 212 -6.92 -14.67 21.81
N LEU A 213 -6.90 -15.74 21.01
CA LEU A 213 -7.40 -15.73 19.63
C LEU A 213 -8.91 -15.50 19.61
N ALA A 214 -9.68 -16.14 20.48
CA ALA A 214 -11.13 -15.93 20.56
C ALA A 214 -11.48 -14.49 20.97
N LEU A 215 -10.68 -13.87 21.84
CA LEU A 215 -10.83 -12.47 22.21
C LEU A 215 -10.46 -11.55 21.04
N TYR A 216 -9.37 -11.83 20.34
CA TYR A 216 -8.92 -11.09 19.17
C TYR A 216 -9.92 -11.17 18.02
N GLU A 217 -10.48 -12.35 17.71
CA GLU A 217 -11.51 -12.52 16.67
C GLU A 217 -12.77 -11.70 16.98
N LYS A 218 -13.17 -11.64 18.25
CA LYS A 218 -14.30 -10.81 18.70
C LYS A 218 -14.01 -9.32 18.58
N ALA A 219 -12.79 -8.89 18.91
CA ALA A 219 -12.41 -7.47 18.92
C ALA A 219 -12.13 -6.93 17.49
N SER A 220 -11.49 -7.72 16.63
CA SER A 220 -11.00 -7.27 15.32
C SER A 220 -11.89 -7.65 14.14
N SER A 221 -12.90 -8.52 14.34
CA SER A 221 -13.66 -9.19 13.27
C SER A 221 -12.81 -9.99 12.26
N ALA A 222 -11.48 -10.06 12.45
CA ALA A 222 -10.59 -10.93 11.71
C ALA A 222 -10.78 -12.37 12.19
N ARG A 223 -10.52 -13.35 11.32
CA ARG A 223 -10.61 -14.77 11.65
C ARG A 223 -9.28 -15.44 11.37
N VAL A 224 -8.89 -16.36 12.25
CA VAL A 224 -7.72 -17.19 12.02
C VAL A 224 -8.01 -18.13 10.85
N ASN A 225 -7.10 -18.16 9.87
CA ASN A 225 -7.20 -19.10 8.76
C ASN A 225 -6.51 -20.42 9.13
N TRP A 226 -7.24 -21.27 9.87
CA TRP A 226 -6.75 -22.59 10.31
C TRP A 226 -6.28 -23.50 9.17
N GLY A 227 -6.80 -23.33 7.95
CA GLY A 227 -6.37 -24.10 6.78
C GLY A 227 -4.98 -23.73 6.26
N LYS A 228 -4.40 -22.62 6.74
CA LYS A 228 -3.02 -22.20 6.48
C LYS A 228 -2.13 -22.25 7.73
N SER A 229 -2.68 -22.71 8.87
CA SER A 229 -1.94 -22.86 10.11
C SER A 229 -1.30 -24.25 10.13
N GLU A 230 0.02 -24.30 10.19
CA GLU A 230 0.78 -25.55 10.32
C GLU A 230 1.42 -25.59 11.71
N ALA A 231 1.29 -26.73 12.39
CA ALA A 231 2.05 -27.02 13.61
C ALA A 231 3.29 -27.81 13.18
N VAL A 232 4.48 -27.26 13.45
CA VAL A 232 5.77 -27.89 13.18
C VAL A 232 6.34 -28.47 14.47
#